data_AF-A0A916XG07-F1
#
_entry.id   AF-A0A916XG07-F1
#
_cell.length_a   1.000
_cell.length_b   1.000
_cell.length_c   1.000
_cell.angle_alpha   90.00
_cell.angle_beta   90.00
_cell.angle_gamma   90.00
#
_symmetry.space_group_name_H-M   'P 1'
#
loop_
_entity.id
_entity.type
_entity.pdbx_description
1 polymer ?
#
loop_
_entity_poly.entity_id
_entity_poly.type
_entity_poly.pdbx_seq_one_letter_code
_entity_poly.pdbx_strand_id
1 'polypeptide(L)'
;MNTPVLSSPVYRLRPDQVPDFPEGGKWGDALRWSLAVMDPGDRDIEFLASLLSYCLKHGGLTEKQAHHATRTITRVRDRWRAGELQFCQSNPQQRAEHPSARLMLTPANGMR
;
A
#
# COMPACT_ATOMS: atom_id res chain seq x y z
N MET A 1 25.57 23.41 8.68
CA MET A 1 24.18 23.91 8.57
C MET A 1 23.30 22.71 8.29
N ASN A 2 22.45 22.31 9.24
CA ASN A 2 21.54 21.18 9.09
C ASN A 2 20.24 21.66 8.45
N THR A 3 19.95 21.23 7.22
CA THR A 3 18.68 21.50 6.57
C THR A 3 17.61 20.63 7.22
N PRO A 4 16.53 21.20 7.78
CA PRO A 4 15.42 20.39 8.29
C PRO A 4 14.79 19.64 7.11
N VAL A 5 14.77 18.31 7.19
CA VAL A 5 14.00 17.47 6.27
C VAL A 5 12.54 17.81 6.52
N LEU A 6 11.90 18.45 5.54
CA LEU A 6 10.45 18.65 5.55
C LEU A 6 9.81 17.25 5.50
N SER A 7 9.37 16.75 6.65
CA SER A 7 8.53 15.55 6.72
C SER A 7 7.31 15.80 5.83
N SER A 8 7.22 15.06 4.71
CA SER A 8 6.03 15.11 3.86
C SER A 8 4.79 14.86 4.72
N PRO A 9 3.70 15.63 4.52
CA PRO A 9 2.46 15.37 5.22
C PRO A 9 2.01 13.93 4.94
N VAL A 10 1.87 13.14 6.00
CA VAL A 10 1.32 11.79 5.95
C VAL A 10 -0.17 11.94 5.66
N TYR A 11 -0.57 11.76 4.40
CA TYR A 11 -1.96 11.84 3.99
C TYR A 11 -2.71 10.59 4.44
N ARG A 12 -3.25 10.60 5.65
CA ARG A 12 -4.19 9.58 6.13
C ARG A 12 -5.61 10.04 5.80
N LEU A 13 -6.34 9.27 5.00
CA LEU A 13 -7.79 9.46 4.89
C LEU A 13 -8.42 9.02 6.21
N ARG A 14 -9.24 9.88 6.78
CA ARG A 14 -10.12 9.49 7.90
C ARG A 14 -11.23 8.57 7.34
N PRO A 15 -11.82 7.68 8.16
CA PRO A 15 -12.87 6.77 7.69
C PRO A 15 -14.05 7.48 7.01
N ASP A 16 -14.41 8.68 7.45
CA ASP A 16 -15.43 9.56 6.86
C ASP A 16 -15.05 10.15 5.48
N GLN A 17 -13.76 10.07 5.10
CA GLN A 17 -13.25 10.54 3.82
C GLN A 17 -13.08 9.42 2.80
N VAL A 18 -13.25 8.16 3.23
CA VAL A 18 -13.22 7.02 2.32
C VAL A 18 -14.63 6.87 1.74
N PRO A 19 -14.78 6.92 0.40
CA PRO A 19 -16.10 6.74 -0.22
C PRO A 19 -16.64 5.33 0.09
N ASP A 20 -17.95 5.17 0.00
CA ASP A 20 -18.57 3.85 0.11
C ASP A 20 -18.04 2.90 -0.98
N PHE A 21 -18.15 1.60 -0.69
CA PHE A 21 -17.78 0.58 -1.68
C PHE A 21 -18.64 0.74 -2.95
N PRO A 22 -18.04 0.78 -4.15
CA PRO A 22 -18.78 1.04 -5.37
C PRO A 22 -19.72 -0.12 -5.74
N GLU A 23 -21.00 0.18 -5.93
CA GLU A 23 -22.01 -0.81 -6.32
C GLU A 23 -22.03 -1.08 -7.83
N GLY A 24 -21.39 -0.22 -8.64
CA GLY A 24 -21.53 -0.16 -10.10
C GLY A 24 -20.89 -1.30 -10.91
N GLY A 25 -20.50 -2.42 -10.31
CA GLY A 25 -19.96 -3.62 -10.98
C GLY A 25 -18.64 -3.43 -11.75
N LYS A 26 -18.10 -2.21 -11.84
CA LYS A 26 -16.85 -1.90 -12.54
C LYS A 26 -15.66 -2.32 -11.70
N TRP A 27 -14.88 -3.25 -12.23
CA TRP A 27 -13.65 -3.73 -11.60
C TRP A 27 -12.69 -2.63 -11.20
N GLY A 28 -12.48 -1.63 -12.07
CA GLY A 28 -11.55 -0.53 -11.80
C GLY A 28 -11.89 0.24 -10.52
N ASP A 29 -13.18 0.48 -10.25
CA ASP A 29 -13.61 1.24 -9.08
C ASP A 29 -13.47 0.40 -7.81
N ALA A 30 -13.88 -0.87 -7.84
CA ALA A 30 -13.70 -1.79 -6.72
C ALA A 30 -12.22 -1.97 -6.35
N LEU A 31 -11.35 -2.14 -7.36
CA LEU A 31 -9.90 -2.28 -7.17
C LEU A 31 -9.25 -1.02 -6.58
N ARG A 32 -9.62 0.17 -7.09
CA ARG A 32 -9.15 1.46 -6.55
C ARG A 32 -9.57 1.63 -5.09
N TRP A 33 -10.84 1.36 -4.79
CA TRP A 33 -11.36 1.44 -3.44
C TRP A 33 -10.60 0.49 -2.50
N SER A 34 -10.43 -0.77 -2.89
CA SER A 34 -9.71 -1.74 -2.06
C SER A 34 -8.27 -1.31 -1.78
N LEU A 35 -7.53 -0.82 -2.79
CA LEU A 35 -6.16 -0.33 -2.59
C LEU A 35 -6.08 0.91 -1.72
N ALA A 36 -7.13 1.73 -1.67
CA ALA A 36 -7.17 2.89 -0.80
C ALA A 36 -7.25 2.47 0.67
N VAL A 37 -8.05 1.44 0.99
CA VAL A 37 -8.35 1.04 2.38
C VAL A 37 -7.50 -0.11 2.92
N MET A 38 -6.73 -0.77 2.06
CA MET A 38 -5.85 -1.87 2.47
C MET A 38 -4.71 -1.40 3.36
N ASP A 39 -4.31 -2.29 4.27
CA ASP A 39 -3.06 -2.14 5.01
C ASP A 39 -1.87 -2.17 4.02
N PRO A 40 -0.93 -1.21 4.09
CA PRO A 40 0.27 -1.24 3.25
C PRO A 40 1.12 -2.52 3.43
N GLY A 41 1.03 -3.21 4.57
CA GLY A 41 1.69 -4.49 4.81
C GLY A 41 0.89 -5.71 4.36
N ASP A 42 -0.30 -5.53 3.77
CA ASP A 42 -1.11 -6.65 3.29
C ASP A 42 -0.42 -7.31 2.09
N ARG A 43 -0.15 -8.61 2.21
CA ARG A 43 0.56 -9.40 1.19
C ARG A 43 -0.11 -9.38 -0.19
N ASP A 44 -1.41 -9.06 -0.26
CA ASP A 44 -2.16 -9.06 -1.50
C ASP A 44 -2.15 -7.68 -2.20
N ILE A 45 -1.48 -6.66 -1.63
CA ILE A 45 -1.51 -5.28 -2.15
C ILE A 45 -0.87 -5.18 -3.54
N GLU A 46 0.29 -5.80 -3.75
CA GLU A 46 0.98 -5.80 -5.03
C GLU A 46 0.17 -6.53 -6.11
N PHE A 47 -0.47 -7.64 -5.70
CA PHE A 47 -1.36 -8.39 -6.58
C PHE A 47 -2.54 -7.52 -7.03
N LEU A 48 -3.23 -6.85 -6.11
CA LEU A 48 -4.34 -5.95 -6.45
C LEU A 48 -3.90 -4.75 -7.29
N ALA A 49 -2.72 -4.18 -7.03
CA ALA A 49 -2.15 -3.11 -7.84
C ALA A 49 -1.88 -3.59 -9.28
N SER A 50 -1.38 -4.81 -9.45
CA SER A 50 -1.17 -5.41 -10.77
C SER A 50 -2.49 -5.60 -11.54
N LEU A 51 -3.55 -6.02 -10.83
CA LEU A 51 -4.89 -6.17 -11.40
C LEU A 51 -5.50 -4.84 -11.79
N LEU A 52 -5.32 -3.79 -10.97
CA LEU A 52 -5.78 -2.45 -11.32
C LEU A 52 -5.07 -1.95 -12.59
N SER A 53 -3.75 -2.09 -12.67
CA SER A 53 -2.97 -1.71 -13.86
C SER A 53 -3.47 -2.44 -15.11
N TYR A 54 -3.71 -3.76 -15.01
CA TYR A 54 -4.30 -4.54 -16.10
C TYR A 54 -5.70 -4.04 -16.47
N CYS A 55 -6.58 -3.84 -15.47
CA CYS A 55 -7.95 -3.38 -15.68
C CYS A 55 -8.01 -2.00 -16.35
N LEU A 56 -7.11 -1.08 -16.01
CA LEU A 56 -7.03 0.25 -16.64
C LEU A 56 -6.58 0.17 -18.10
N LYS A 57 -5.71 -0.78 -18.45
CA LYS A 57 -5.23 -0.98 -19.82
C LYS A 57 -6.24 -1.71 -20.71
N HIS A 58 -6.96 -2.68 -20.16
CA HIS A 58 -7.80 -3.59 -20.94
C HIS A 58 -9.31 -3.38 -20.74
N GLY A 59 -9.72 -2.47 -19.84
CA GLY A 59 -11.12 -2.17 -19.55
C GLY A 59 -11.81 -3.20 -18.65
N GLY A 60 -11.11 -4.22 -18.16
CA GLY A 60 -11.67 -5.26 -17.30
C GLY A 60 -10.64 -6.29 -16.85
N LEU A 61 -11.12 -7.32 -16.16
CA LEU A 61 -10.34 -8.48 -15.74
C LEU A 61 -10.72 -9.71 -16.57
N THR A 62 -9.76 -10.62 -16.74
CA THR A 62 -10.06 -11.99 -17.18
C THR A 62 -10.85 -12.74 -16.10
N GLU A 63 -11.56 -13.81 -16.48
CA GLU A 63 -12.36 -14.60 -15.54
C GLU A 63 -11.52 -15.15 -14.37
N LYS A 64 -10.32 -15.65 -14.65
CA LYS A 64 -9.39 -16.14 -13.62
C LYS A 64 -8.96 -15.03 -12.67
N GLN A 65 -8.60 -13.87 -13.19
CA GLN A 65 -8.24 -12.71 -12.38
C GLN A 65 -9.43 -12.24 -11.54
N ALA A 66 -10.62 -12.16 -12.12
CA ALA A 66 -11.86 -11.81 -11.45
C ALA A 66 -12.16 -12.74 -10.27
N HIS A 67 -12.01 -14.06 -10.45
CA HIS A 67 -12.20 -15.03 -9.38
C HIS A 67 -11.31 -14.75 -8.16
N HIS A 68 -10.01 -14.52 -8.39
CA HIS A 68 -9.07 -14.19 -7.32
C HIS A 68 -9.33 -12.81 -6.72
N ALA A 69 -9.63 -11.81 -7.56
CA ALA A 69 -9.92 -10.44 -7.14
C ALA A 69 -11.14 -10.38 -6.22
N THR A 70 -12.23 -11.09 -6.57
CA THR A 70 -13.46 -11.13 -5.75
C THR A 70 -13.16 -11.56 -4.32
N ARG A 71 -12.34 -12.60 -4.15
CA ARG A 71 -12.00 -13.12 -2.81
C ARG A 71 -11.27 -12.07 -1.98
N THR A 72 -10.27 -11.40 -2.56
CA THR A 72 -9.50 -10.37 -1.85
C THR A 72 -10.34 -9.12 -1.58
N ILE A 73 -11.09 -8.64 -2.56
CA ILE A 73 -11.96 -7.46 -2.42
C ILE A 73 -13.03 -7.70 -1.34
N THR A 74 -13.64 -8.89 -1.33
CA THR A 74 -14.64 -9.26 -0.30
C THR A 74 -14.01 -9.25 1.08
N ARG A 75 -12.84 -9.88 1.25
CA ARG A 75 -12.09 -9.86 2.51
C ARG A 75 -11.81 -8.43 2.98
N VAL A 76 -11.32 -7.57 2.09
CA VAL A 76 -11.00 -6.17 2.40
C VAL A 76 -12.26 -5.40 2.80
N ARG A 77 -13.35 -5.56 2.05
CA ARG A 77 -14.64 -4.92 2.33
C ARG A 77 -15.20 -5.32 3.69
N ASP A 78 -15.14 -6.61 4.02
CA ASP A 78 -15.69 -7.12 5.27
C ASP A 78 -14.86 -6.63 6.47
N ARG A 79 -13.53 -6.62 6.36
CA ARG A 79 -12.64 -6.06 7.39
C ARG A 79 -12.79 -4.54 7.55
N TRP A 80 -13.03 -3.82 6.45
CA TRP A 80 -13.36 -2.39 6.49
C TRP A 80 -14.64 -2.15 7.27
N ARG A 81 -15.72 -2.90 6.98
CA ARG A 81 -17.00 -2.79 7.69
C ARG A 81 -16.91 -3.15 9.17
N ALA A 82 -16.01 -4.06 9.52
CA ALA A 82 -15.71 -4.43 10.91
C ALA A 82 -14.87 -3.35 11.65
N GLY A 83 -14.40 -2.30 10.96
CA GLY A 83 -13.54 -1.27 11.54
C GLY A 83 -12.10 -1.74 11.79
N GLU A 84 -11.69 -2.88 11.24
CA GLU A 84 -10.35 -3.45 11.41
C GLU A 84 -9.30 -2.76 10.53
N LEU A 85 -9.73 -2.14 9.43
CA LEU A 85 -8.87 -1.41 8.51
C LEU A 85 -8.93 0.08 8.86
N GLN A 86 -7.79 0.63 9.27
CA GLN A 86 -7.65 2.02 9.72
C GLN A 86 -6.78 2.88 8.80
N PHE A 87 -6.32 2.35 7.67
CA PHE A 87 -5.25 2.94 6.88
C PHE A 87 -5.68 3.31 5.46
N CYS A 88 -5.39 4.55 5.08
CA CYS A 88 -5.12 4.95 3.71
C CYS A 88 -3.74 5.63 3.71
N GLN A 89 -2.76 4.88 3.20
CA GLN A 89 -1.39 5.24 2.78
C GLN A 89 -0.62 6.39 3.47
N SER A 90 0.32 6.05 4.36
CA SER A 90 1.77 6.10 4.07
C SER A 90 2.55 5.50 5.25
N ASN A 91 3.58 4.70 4.95
CA ASN A 91 4.61 4.37 5.92
C ASN A 91 5.95 5.01 5.50
N PRO A 92 6.37 6.13 6.10
CA PRO A 92 7.76 6.61 5.99
C PRO A 92 8.74 5.69 6.75
N GLN A 93 8.25 4.82 7.63
CA GLN A 93 9.03 4.08 8.61
C GLN A 93 9.66 2.79 8.06
N GLN A 94 9.23 2.28 6.90
CA GLN A 94 9.92 1.19 6.21
C GLN A 94 11.25 1.61 5.56
N ARG A 95 11.56 2.91 5.49
CA ARG A 95 12.87 3.40 5.02
C ARG A 95 13.96 3.45 6.11
N ALA A 96 13.57 3.31 7.38
CA ALA A 96 14.48 3.47 8.52
C ALA A 96 15.12 2.15 9.00
N GLU A 97 14.70 0.99 8.48
CA GLU A 97 15.23 -0.33 8.88
C GLU A 97 16.03 -1.04 7.78
N HIS A 98 16.59 -0.30 6.84
CA HIS A 98 17.84 -0.76 6.23
C HIS A 98 18.99 -0.20 7.07
N PRO A 99 19.63 -0.98 7.96
CA PRO A 99 20.99 -0.67 8.33
C PRO A 99 21.78 -0.69 7.02
N SER A 100 22.05 0.51 6.49
CA SER A 100 23.16 0.70 5.58
C SER A 100 24.32 -0.07 6.19
N ALA A 101 24.87 -1.00 5.41
CA ALA A 101 26.12 -1.64 5.72
C ALA A 101 27.13 -0.54 6.03
N ARG A 102 27.24 -0.20 7.31
CA ARG A 102 28.15 0.78 7.84
C ARG A 102 29.51 0.11 7.71
N LEU A 103 30.21 0.49 6.65
CA LEU A 103 31.65 0.37 6.48
C LEU A 103 32.32 0.33 7.86
N MET A 104 32.74 -0.86 8.31
CA MET A 104 33.82 -0.97 9.27
C MET A 104 35.12 -0.73 8.51
N LEU A 105 35.44 0.53 8.27
CA LEU A 105 36.82 0.98 8.17
C LEU A 105 37.39 0.89 9.58
N THR A 106 38.14 -0.17 9.85
CA THR A 106 39.00 -0.25 11.02
C THR A 106 40.18 0.71 10.85
N PRO A 107 40.45 1.62 11.80
CA PRO A 107 41.74 2.28 11.88
C PRO A 107 42.66 1.41 12.73
N ALA A 108 43.75 0.91 12.15
CA ALA A 108 44.85 0.31 12.90
C ALA A 108 46.15 1.08 12.59
N ASN A 109 46.41 2.05 13.47
CA ASN A 109 47.70 2.51 13.97
C ASN A 109 48.95 2.18 13.14
N GLY A 110 49.60 3.24 12.65
CA GLY A 110 51.05 3.27 12.58
C GLY A 110 51.62 3.53 13.98
N MET A 111 52.50 2.64 14.44
CA MET A 111 53.56 2.96 15.40
C MET A 111 54.85 2.33 14.87
N ARG A 112 55.78 3.19 14.47
CA ARG A 112 57.22 2.95 14.51
C ARG A 112 57.76 3.73 15.70
#